data_AF-A0A1Y0N134-F1
#
_entry.id   AF-A0A1Y0N134-F1
#
_cell.length_a   1.000
_cell.length_b   1.000
_cell.length_c   1.000
_cell.angle_alpha   90.00
_cell.angle_beta   90.00
_cell.angle_gamma   90.00
#
_symmetry.space_group_name_H-M   'P 1'
#
loop_
_entity.id
_entity.type
_entity.pdbx_description
1 polymer ?
#
loop_
_entity_poly.entity_id
_entity_poly.type
_entity_poly.pdbx_seq_one_letter_code
_entity_poly.pdbx_strand_id
1 'polypeptide(L)'
;MRLSVSFTFLLLICSSAKIFSQKKYVKEYYNNGQIKEEGWVLNDQKIAFWKFYYKSGILKKEGHFTANLETNYWYFYSKNASKEKEGHFKKGTKNNWWLFYDNNGFVNHKCQLKNNQKNGYCLLYNKKKLIKASKYKNGKKIKEWTDFSSFRDENSLNDLR
;
A
#
# COMPACT_ATOMS: atom_id res chain seq x y z
N MET A 1 81.12 -1.03 -10.37
CA MET A 1 80.70 -1.32 -8.99
C MET A 1 79.51 -0.43 -8.64
N ARG A 2 78.35 -1.06 -8.38
CA ARG A 2 77.14 -0.55 -7.66
C ARG A 2 76.30 0.56 -8.33
N LEU A 3 75.10 0.22 -8.86
CA LEU A 3 73.73 0.21 -8.25
C LEU A 3 73.01 1.55 -8.52
N SER A 4 71.99 1.57 -9.42
CA SER A 4 70.53 1.56 -9.12
C SER A 4 70.09 2.75 -8.25
N VAL A 5 69.09 3.57 -8.60
CA VAL A 5 67.67 3.27 -8.32
C VAL A 5 66.75 4.06 -9.27
N SER A 6 65.81 3.31 -9.87
CA SER A 6 64.62 3.78 -10.58
C SER A 6 63.58 4.34 -9.59
N PHE A 7 62.96 5.47 -9.92
CA PHE A 7 61.82 6.02 -9.16
C PHE A 7 60.57 6.00 -10.06
N THR A 8 59.94 4.83 -10.19
CA THR A 8 58.57 4.72 -10.70
C THR A 8 57.61 5.10 -9.58
N PHE A 9 57.04 6.30 -9.69
CA PHE A 9 55.98 6.77 -8.80
C PHE A 9 54.70 5.98 -9.11
N LEU A 10 54.45 4.92 -8.33
CA LEU A 10 53.23 4.13 -8.43
C LEU A 10 52.07 4.93 -7.82
N LEU A 11 51.26 5.55 -8.67
CA LEU A 11 49.98 6.17 -8.29
C LEU A 11 49.03 5.08 -7.78
N LEU A 12 48.97 4.91 -6.46
CA LEU A 12 47.94 4.16 -5.75
C LEU A 12 46.62 4.92 -5.86
N ILE A 13 45.87 4.66 -6.93
CA ILE A 13 44.45 5.01 -7.01
C ILE A 13 43.71 4.02 -6.10
N CYS A 14 43.62 4.35 -4.81
CA CYS A 14 42.65 3.73 -3.90
C CYS A 14 41.25 4.15 -4.34
N SER A 15 40.70 3.43 -5.32
CA SER A 15 39.28 3.48 -5.65
C SER A 15 38.50 2.87 -4.48
N SER A 16 38.06 3.72 -3.55
CA SER A 16 37.02 3.35 -2.60
C SER A 16 35.74 3.13 -3.41
N ALA A 17 35.57 1.92 -3.95
CA ALA A 17 34.32 1.51 -4.58
C ALA A 17 33.24 1.62 -3.51
N LYS A 18 32.47 2.72 -3.55
CA LYS A 18 31.24 2.83 -2.77
C LYS A 18 30.37 1.68 -3.25
N ILE A 19 30.25 0.63 -2.45
CA ILE A 19 29.35 -0.48 -2.68
C ILE A 19 27.94 0.09 -2.50
N PHE A 20 27.43 0.75 -3.54
CA PHE A 20 26.05 1.17 -3.56
C PHE A 20 25.23 -0.07 -3.85
N SER A 21 24.46 -0.53 -2.86
CA SER A 21 23.52 -1.61 -3.07
C SER A 21 22.54 -1.18 -4.16
N GLN A 22 22.55 -1.91 -5.28
CA GLN A 22 21.67 -1.64 -6.40
C GLN A 22 20.31 -2.28 -6.10
N LYS A 23 19.21 -1.54 -6.32
CA LYS A 23 17.88 -2.14 -6.25
C LYS A 23 17.75 -3.24 -7.30
N LYS A 24 17.17 -4.37 -6.93
CA LYS A 24 16.92 -5.52 -7.81
C LYS A 24 15.42 -5.76 -7.97
N TYR A 25 14.99 -6.12 -9.18
CA TYR A 25 13.64 -6.65 -9.38
C TYR A 25 13.65 -8.16 -9.15
N VAL A 26 12.76 -8.66 -8.29
CA VAL A 26 12.68 -10.07 -7.92
C VAL A 26 11.30 -10.63 -8.21
N LYS A 27 11.26 -11.95 -8.43
CA LYS A 27 10.03 -12.73 -8.58
C LYS A 27 10.15 -13.97 -7.70
N GLU A 28 9.12 -14.25 -6.92
CA GLU A 28 8.94 -15.51 -6.20
C GLU A 28 7.81 -16.29 -6.87
N TYR A 29 7.91 -17.62 -6.89
CA TYR A 29 6.95 -18.50 -7.57
C TYR A 29 6.34 -19.49 -6.58
N TYR A 30 5.10 -19.88 -6.85
CA TYR A 30 4.47 -21.04 -6.23
C TYR A 30 5.02 -22.34 -6.83
N ASN A 31 4.78 -23.47 -6.14
CA ASN A 31 5.19 -24.81 -6.60
C ASN A 31 4.60 -25.20 -7.97
N ASN A 32 3.49 -24.57 -8.40
CA ASN A 32 2.89 -24.79 -9.72
C ASN A 32 3.52 -23.90 -10.82
N GLY A 33 4.62 -23.22 -10.53
CA GLY A 33 5.34 -22.36 -11.48
C GLY A 33 4.72 -20.97 -11.70
N GLN A 34 3.57 -20.67 -11.09
CA GLN A 34 2.97 -19.33 -11.20
C GLN A 34 3.64 -18.33 -10.26
N ILE A 35 3.70 -17.06 -10.68
CA ILE A 35 4.26 -15.98 -9.85
C ILE A 35 3.42 -15.86 -8.57
N LYS A 36 4.10 -15.80 -7.42
CA LYS A 36 3.51 -15.56 -6.10
C LYS A 36 3.58 -14.08 -5.74
N GLU A 37 4.74 -13.47 -5.95
CA GLU A 37 4.97 -12.05 -5.72
C GLU A 37 6.15 -11.55 -6.55
N GLU A 38 6.11 -10.27 -6.89
CA GLU A 38 7.21 -9.61 -7.60
C GLU A 38 7.28 -8.13 -7.25
N GLY A 39 8.48 -7.56 -7.34
CA GLY A 39 8.71 -6.15 -7.09
C GLY A 39 10.17 -5.82 -6.84
N TRP A 40 10.43 -4.62 -6.33
CA TRP A 40 11.78 -4.12 -6.11
C TRP A 40 12.27 -4.42 -4.68
N VAL A 41 13.52 -4.87 -4.58
CA VAL A 41 14.25 -5.11 -3.33
C VAL A 41 15.49 -4.23 -3.27
N LEU A 42 15.81 -3.73 -2.09
CA LEU A 42 17.09 -3.10 -1.76
C LEU A 42 17.50 -3.58 -0.35
N ASN A 43 18.71 -4.13 -0.20
CA ASN A 43 19.20 -4.70 1.07
C ASN A 43 18.22 -5.71 1.70
N ASP A 44 17.72 -6.67 0.92
CA ASP A 44 16.74 -7.67 1.34
C ASP A 44 15.38 -7.12 1.84
N GLN A 45 15.12 -5.83 1.61
CA GLN A 45 13.86 -5.19 1.93
C GLN A 45 13.05 -4.85 0.69
N LYS A 46 11.75 -5.15 0.71
CA LYS A 46 10.78 -4.67 -0.27
C LYS A 46 10.75 -3.15 -0.28
N ILE A 47 10.90 -2.58 -1.47
CA ILE A 47 10.79 -1.16 -1.76
C ILE A 47 9.94 -0.94 -3.02
N ALA A 48 9.48 0.29 -3.22
CA ALA A 48 8.72 0.70 -4.40
C ALA A 48 7.53 -0.22 -4.68
N PHE A 49 7.13 -0.37 -5.94
CA PHE A 49 5.92 -1.10 -6.31
C PHE A 49 6.09 -2.62 -6.21
N TRP A 50 5.06 -3.30 -5.70
CA TRP A 50 4.97 -4.75 -5.58
C TRP A 50 3.61 -5.26 -6.00
N LYS A 51 3.62 -6.47 -6.57
CA LYS A 51 2.43 -7.25 -6.92
C LYS A 51 2.47 -8.59 -6.21
N PHE A 52 1.31 -9.06 -5.82
CA PHE A 52 1.11 -10.37 -5.19
C PHE A 52 -0.04 -11.04 -5.90
N TYR A 53 0.06 -12.35 -6.09
CA TYR A 53 -0.90 -13.12 -6.87
C TYR A 53 -1.46 -14.28 -6.03
N TYR A 54 -2.60 -14.81 -6.44
CA TYR A 54 -3.11 -16.09 -5.97
C TYR A 54 -2.40 -17.24 -6.69
N LYS A 55 -2.51 -18.46 -6.17
CA LYS A 55 -2.02 -19.70 -6.83
C LYS A 55 -2.65 -19.97 -8.20
N SER A 56 -3.69 -19.22 -8.59
CA SER A 56 -4.31 -19.25 -9.92
C SER A 56 -3.67 -18.27 -10.90
N GLY A 57 -2.78 -17.37 -10.43
CA GLY A 57 -2.10 -16.35 -11.23
C GLY A 57 -2.86 -15.04 -11.24
N ILE A 58 -4.05 -15.00 -10.64
CA ILE A 58 -4.88 -13.82 -10.52
C ILE A 58 -4.23 -12.86 -9.52
N LEU A 59 -4.15 -11.57 -9.87
CA LEU A 59 -3.64 -10.53 -8.99
C LEU A 59 -4.44 -10.51 -7.69
N LYS A 60 -3.75 -10.49 -6.55
CA LYS A 60 -4.33 -10.51 -5.20
C LYS A 60 -4.27 -9.15 -4.55
N LYS A 61 -3.10 -8.50 -4.62
CA LYS A 61 -2.91 -7.13 -4.13
C LYS A 61 -1.70 -6.50 -4.78
N GLU A 62 -1.71 -5.17 -4.85
CA GLU A 62 -0.57 -4.39 -5.31
C GLU A 62 -0.50 -3.03 -4.64
N GLY A 63 0.69 -2.47 -4.55
CA GLY A 63 0.96 -1.19 -3.92
C GLY A 63 2.44 -0.99 -3.63
N HIS A 64 2.76 0.03 -2.82
CA HIS A 64 4.14 0.40 -2.56
C HIS A 64 4.64 -0.09 -1.20
N PHE A 65 5.92 -0.44 -1.15
CA PHE A 65 6.67 -0.65 0.09
C PHE A 65 7.75 0.41 0.29
N THR A 66 8.05 0.67 1.56
CA THR A 66 9.28 1.31 2.00
C THR A 66 9.82 0.51 3.17
N ALA A 67 11.01 -0.08 3.03
CA ALA A 67 11.65 -0.90 4.06
C ALA A 67 10.71 -1.99 4.62
N ASN A 68 10.15 -2.85 3.75
CA ASN A 68 9.20 -3.91 4.09
C ASN A 68 7.82 -3.46 4.63
N LEU A 69 7.57 -2.16 4.78
CA LEU A 69 6.28 -1.66 5.26
C LEU A 69 5.43 -1.12 4.11
N GLU A 70 4.15 -1.48 4.08
CA GLU A 70 3.21 -0.92 3.11
C GLU A 70 3.10 0.60 3.24
N THR A 71 3.09 1.26 2.09
CA THR A 71 3.02 2.71 1.93
C THR A 71 2.17 3.07 0.72
N ASN A 72 1.73 4.33 0.64
CA ASN A 72 0.91 4.88 -0.45
C ASN A 72 -0.39 4.10 -0.65
N TYR A 73 -0.97 4.17 -1.85
CA TYR A 73 -2.22 3.51 -2.17
C TYR A 73 -2.01 2.02 -2.47
N TRP A 74 -2.97 1.22 -2.03
CA TRP A 74 -3.00 -0.23 -2.24
C TRP A 74 -4.35 -0.67 -2.77
N TYR A 75 -4.29 -1.67 -3.66
CA TYR A 75 -5.46 -2.33 -4.24
C TYR A 75 -5.48 -3.80 -3.82
N PHE A 76 -6.66 -4.34 -3.56
CA PHE A 76 -6.89 -5.74 -3.21
C PHE A 76 -8.00 -6.30 -4.07
N TYR A 77 -7.79 -7.52 -4.55
CA TYR A 77 -8.66 -8.20 -5.50
C TYR A 77 -8.99 -9.59 -4.99
N SER A 78 -10.17 -10.08 -5.36
CA SER A 78 -10.65 -11.40 -5.04
C SER A 78 -10.01 -12.45 -5.95
N LYS A 79 -10.23 -13.73 -5.64
CA LYS A 79 -9.84 -14.85 -6.51
C LYS A 79 -10.51 -14.83 -7.88
N ASN A 80 -11.56 -14.05 -8.08
CA ASN A 80 -12.24 -13.88 -9.36
C ASN A 80 -11.85 -12.57 -10.07
N ALA A 81 -10.73 -11.96 -9.67
CA ALA A 81 -10.21 -10.69 -10.17
C ALA A 81 -11.06 -9.44 -9.88
N SER A 82 -12.19 -9.58 -9.18
CA SER A 82 -13.01 -8.43 -8.73
C SER A 82 -12.28 -7.64 -7.65
N LYS A 83 -12.29 -6.30 -7.75
CA LYS A 83 -11.72 -5.43 -6.70
C LYS A 83 -12.53 -5.58 -5.40
N GLU A 84 -11.86 -5.85 -4.28
CA GLU A 84 -12.51 -6.01 -2.97
C GLU A 84 -12.44 -4.73 -2.13
N LYS A 85 -11.26 -4.11 -2.11
CA LYS A 85 -10.97 -2.94 -1.29
C LYS A 85 -9.71 -2.24 -1.75
N GLU A 86 -9.60 -0.98 -1.36
CA GLU A 86 -8.42 -0.17 -1.63
C GLU A 86 -8.32 0.97 -0.60
N GLY A 87 -7.12 1.54 -0.47
CA GLY A 87 -6.89 2.66 0.43
C GLY A 87 -5.41 2.90 0.69
N HIS A 88 -5.14 3.87 1.57
CA HIS A 88 -3.76 4.25 1.87
C HIS A 88 -3.18 3.43 3.02
N PHE A 89 -1.91 3.06 2.87
CA PHE A 89 -1.06 2.62 3.95
C PHE A 89 -0.04 3.71 4.30
N LYS A 90 0.30 3.78 5.58
CA LYS A 90 1.41 4.57 6.12
C LYS A 90 2.13 3.69 7.14
N LYS A 91 3.40 3.36 6.86
CA LYS A 91 4.26 2.52 7.72
C LYS A 91 3.56 1.21 8.13
N GLY A 92 3.00 0.48 7.16
CA GLY A 92 2.36 -0.83 7.39
C GLY A 92 0.95 -0.77 8.00
N THR A 93 0.41 0.43 8.27
CA THR A 93 -0.94 0.58 8.83
C THR A 93 -1.88 1.31 7.87
N LYS A 94 -3.15 0.91 7.85
CA LYS A 94 -4.22 1.54 7.08
C LYS A 94 -4.52 2.93 7.61
N ASN A 95 -4.53 3.90 6.71
CA ASN A 95 -4.78 5.31 7.00
C ASN A 95 -5.69 5.92 5.92
N ASN A 96 -6.26 7.08 6.24
CA ASN A 96 -7.17 7.83 5.38
C ASN A 96 -8.40 7.01 4.97
N TRP A 97 -9.04 7.36 3.85
CA TRP A 97 -10.16 6.63 3.30
C TRP A 97 -9.75 5.23 2.82
N TRP A 98 -10.54 4.25 3.25
CA TRP A 98 -10.55 2.89 2.75
C TRP A 98 -11.91 2.60 2.14
N LEU A 99 -11.91 2.15 0.89
CA LEU A 99 -13.10 1.85 0.11
C LEU A 99 -13.26 0.33 0.03
N PHE A 100 -14.50 -0.13 0.06
CA PHE A 100 -14.87 -1.54 -0.01
C PHE A 100 -15.96 -1.70 -1.06
N TYR A 101 -15.83 -2.74 -1.87
CA TYR A 101 -16.64 -2.97 -3.06
C TYR A 101 -17.55 -4.19 -2.87
N ASP A 102 -18.71 -4.16 -3.49
CA ASP A 102 -19.58 -5.33 -3.63
C ASP A 102 -19.19 -6.18 -4.86
N ASN A 103 -19.90 -7.29 -5.06
CA ASN A 103 -19.67 -8.21 -6.18
C ASN A 103 -19.92 -7.58 -7.56
N ASN A 104 -20.65 -6.46 -7.62
CA ASN A 104 -20.91 -5.71 -8.85
C ASN A 104 -19.87 -4.60 -9.10
N GLY A 105 -18.89 -4.46 -8.20
CA GLY A 105 -17.86 -3.43 -8.29
C GLY A 105 -18.29 -2.04 -7.82
N PHE A 106 -19.44 -1.92 -7.13
CA PHE A 106 -19.85 -0.66 -6.51
C PHE A 106 -19.31 -0.55 -5.09
N VAL A 107 -18.93 0.67 -4.69
CA VAL A 107 -18.54 0.92 -3.29
C VAL A 107 -19.77 0.73 -2.41
N ASN A 108 -19.75 -0.31 -1.58
CA ASN A 108 -20.80 -0.54 -0.60
C ASN A 108 -20.54 0.26 0.68
N HIS A 109 -19.28 0.48 1.07
CA HIS A 109 -18.93 1.40 2.14
C HIS A 109 -17.50 1.94 2.01
N LYS A 110 -17.26 3.10 2.63
CA LYS A 110 -15.92 3.63 2.86
C LYS A 110 -15.74 4.12 4.29
N CYS A 111 -14.52 4.05 4.83
CA CYS A 111 -14.21 4.47 6.20
C CYS A 111 -12.88 5.23 6.26
N GLN A 112 -12.84 6.31 7.04
CA GLN A 112 -11.60 6.95 7.46
C GLN A 112 -10.94 6.13 8.55
N LEU A 113 -9.68 5.75 8.32
CA LEU A 113 -8.85 5.01 9.23
C LEU A 113 -7.64 5.84 9.67
N LYS A 114 -7.18 5.60 10.89
CA LYS A 114 -5.89 6.06 11.41
C LYS A 114 -5.26 4.89 12.16
N ASN A 115 -4.07 4.47 11.74
CA ASN A 115 -3.36 3.32 12.33
C ASN A 115 -4.25 2.07 12.48
N ASN A 116 -4.91 1.64 11.40
CA ASN A 116 -5.85 0.51 11.34
C ASN A 116 -7.18 0.68 12.11
N GLN A 117 -7.40 1.77 12.84
CA GLN A 117 -8.62 2.01 13.59
C GLN A 117 -9.53 3.03 12.90
N LYS A 118 -10.85 2.85 12.99
CA LYS A 118 -11.83 3.83 12.52
C LYS A 118 -11.63 5.16 13.25
N ASN A 119 -11.38 6.23 12.51
CA ASN A 119 -11.16 7.54 13.08
C ASN A 119 -11.55 8.62 12.06
N GLY A 120 -12.74 9.18 12.23
CA GLY A 120 -13.43 9.97 11.22
C GLY A 120 -14.75 9.31 10.81
N TYR A 121 -15.18 9.53 9.57
CA TYR A 121 -16.45 9.04 9.05
C TYR A 121 -16.35 7.65 8.43
N CYS A 122 -17.41 6.86 8.62
CA CYS A 122 -17.72 5.68 7.84
C CYS A 122 -19.07 5.90 7.16
N LEU A 123 -19.13 5.59 5.87
CA LEU A 123 -20.27 5.83 5.00
C LEU A 123 -20.69 4.51 4.35
N LEU A 124 -21.97 4.18 4.45
CA LEU A 124 -22.58 2.99 3.84
C LEU A 124 -23.50 3.41 2.71
N TYR A 125 -23.40 2.69 1.60
CA TYR A 125 -24.14 2.94 0.38
C TYR A 125 -24.99 1.74 0.00
N ASN A 126 -26.14 2.01 -0.59
CA ASN A 126 -26.95 1.02 -1.29
C ASN A 126 -27.26 1.57 -2.68
N LYS A 127 -26.89 0.84 -3.75
CA LYS A 127 -27.04 1.28 -5.14
C LYS A 127 -26.55 2.72 -5.37
N LYS A 128 -25.33 3.03 -4.88
CA LYS A 128 -24.67 4.36 -4.93
C LYS A 128 -25.30 5.47 -4.08
N LYS A 129 -26.43 5.24 -3.41
CA LYS A 129 -27.04 6.21 -2.48
C LYS A 129 -26.47 6.05 -1.07
N LEU A 130 -26.08 7.15 -0.42
CA LEU A 130 -25.70 7.13 1.00
C LEU A 130 -26.93 6.78 1.82
N ILE A 131 -26.86 5.69 2.58
CA ILE A 131 -27.95 5.23 3.46
C ILE A 131 -27.59 5.31 4.93
N LYS A 132 -26.29 5.44 5.27
CA LYS A 132 -25.87 5.60 6.65
C LYS A 132 -24.51 6.29 6.71
N ALA A 133 -24.38 7.22 7.64
CA ALA A 133 -23.10 7.80 8.03
C ALA A 133 -22.85 7.51 9.52
N SER A 134 -21.59 7.34 9.90
CA SER A 134 -21.21 7.13 11.29
C SER A 134 -19.88 7.82 11.57
N LYS A 135 -19.80 8.57 12.67
CA LYS A 135 -18.58 9.25 13.11
C LYS A 135 -17.91 8.42 14.20
N TYR A 136 -16.59 8.26 14.08
CA TYR A 136 -15.75 7.52 15.02
C TYR A 136 -14.58 8.36 15.51
N LYS A 137 -14.11 8.10 16.72
CA LYS A 137 -12.84 8.60 17.24
C LYS A 137 -12.13 7.47 17.98
N ASN A 138 -10.90 7.18 17.57
CA ASN A 138 -10.08 6.10 18.14
C ASN A 138 -10.85 4.76 18.25
N GLY A 139 -11.53 4.36 17.17
CA GLY A 139 -12.30 3.12 17.09
C GLY A 139 -13.69 3.16 17.74
N LYS A 140 -13.99 4.16 18.59
CA LYS A 140 -15.30 4.29 19.26
C LYS A 140 -16.28 5.05 18.39
N LYS A 141 -17.50 4.50 18.21
CA LYS A 141 -18.59 5.17 17.51
C LYS A 141 -19.10 6.32 18.37
N ILE A 142 -19.11 7.54 17.80
CA ILE A 142 -19.62 8.75 18.45
C ILE A 142 -21.09 8.95 18.09
N LYS A 143 -21.39 8.91 16.78
CA LYS A 143 -22.74 9.20 16.27
C LYS A 143 -23.00 8.41 15.00
N GLU A 144 -24.28 8.19 14.72
CA GLU A 144 -24.79 7.55 13.51
C GLU A 144 -25.99 8.34 12.98
N TRP A 145 -26.04 8.48 11.66
CA TRP A 145 -27.16 9.04 10.90
C TRP A 145 -27.64 7.95 9.96
N THR A 146 -28.95 7.65 10.01
CA THR A 146 -29.57 6.54 9.27
C THR A 146 -30.25 6.98 7.97
N ASP A 147 -30.15 8.26 7.64
CA ASP A 147 -30.62 8.85 6.40
C ASP A 147 -29.72 10.02 5.98
N PHE A 148 -29.80 10.39 4.70
CA PHE A 148 -28.96 11.44 4.14
C PHE A 148 -29.35 12.85 4.59
N SER A 149 -30.61 13.06 4.96
CA SER A 149 -31.09 14.37 5.39
C SER A 149 -30.48 14.72 6.74
N SER A 150 -30.67 13.84 7.74
CA SER A 150 -30.14 14.04 9.10
C SER A 150 -28.62 14.21 9.14
N PHE A 151 -27.90 13.57 8.20
CA PHE A 151 -26.47 13.81 8.05
C PHE A 151 -26.15 15.25 7.61
N ARG A 152 -26.84 15.76 6.59
CA ARG A 152 -26.57 17.08 6.00
C ARG A 152 -27.05 18.24 6.85
N ASP A 153 -28.03 18.03 7.72
CA ASP A 153 -28.51 19.05 8.66
C ASP A 153 -27.41 19.47 9.65
N GLU A 154 -26.44 18.58 9.89
CA GLU A 154 -25.39 18.78 10.90
C GLU A 154 -23.95 18.76 10.34
N ASN A 155 -23.75 18.34 9.09
CA ASN A 155 -22.41 18.13 8.53
C ASN A 155 -22.32 18.64 7.08
N SER A 156 -21.15 19.14 6.70
CA SER A 156 -20.87 19.54 5.34
C SER A 156 -20.53 18.32 4.49
N LEU A 157 -20.93 18.30 3.21
CA LEU A 157 -20.44 17.30 2.26
C LEU A 157 -18.93 17.39 2.04
N ASN A 158 -18.32 18.53 2.36
CA ASN A 158 -16.86 18.68 2.36
C ASN A 158 -16.19 17.81 3.43
N ASP A 159 -16.90 17.47 4.52
CA ASP A 159 -16.38 16.57 5.57
C ASP A 159 -16.21 15.12 5.05
N LEU A 160 -16.77 14.83 3.88
CA LEU A 160 -16.76 13.51 3.24
C LEU A 160 -15.76 13.38 2.08
N ARG A 161 -15.02 14.46 1.77
CA ARG A 161 -13.98 14.47 0.74
C ARG A 161 -12.67 13.82 1.23
#